data_AF-A0A1R1SRK1-F1
#
_entry.id   AF-A0A1R1SRK1-F1
#
_cell.length_a   1.000
_cell.length_b   1.000
_cell.length_c   1.000
_cell.angle_alpha   90.00
_cell.angle_beta   90.00
_cell.angle_gamma   90.00
#
_symmetry.space_group_name_H-M   'P 1'
#
loop_
_entity.id
_entity.type
_entity.pdbx_description
1 polymer ?
#
loop_
_entity_poly.entity_id
_entity_poly.type
_entity_poly.pdbx_seq_one_letter_code
_entity_poly.pdbx_strand_id
1 'polypeptide(L)'
;MLWLSFLLVACAAAVASCARLCAAAVAAAREAGGAGAGRELSLYEAAFLSGGPRRVGDLALVTMARQRRLLLAHTGWVTVVDPEGRDEWERSVIAAIGPRGQSPVPPVRAALADAEPVRALADRLVAAGLAVPAAART
;
A
#
# COMPACT_ATOMS: atom_id res chain seq x y z
N MET A 1 -32.10 -47.37 -4.84
CA MET A 1 -33.02 -46.22 -4.71
C MET A 1 -32.56 -45.23 -3.64
N LEU A 2 -32.29 -45.66 -2.39
CA LEU A 2 -31.77 -44.78 -1.32
C LEU A 2 -30.44 -44.05 -1.65
N TRP A 3 -29.53 -44.70 -2.38
CA TRP A 3 -28.22 -44.13 -2.74
C TRP A 3 -28.31 -42.89 -3.65
N LEU A 4 -29.26 -42.87 -4.58
CA LEU A 4 -29.52 -41.72 -5.45
C LEU A 4 -30.04 -40.52 -4.66
N SER A 5 -30.90 -40.76 -3.67
CA SER A 5 -31.38 -39.72 -2.75
C SER A 5 -30.26 -39.17 -1.86
N PHE A 6 -29.35 -40.00 -1.35
CA PHE A 6 -28.18 -39.52 -0.61
C PHE A 6 -27.23 -38.68 -1.49
N LEU A 7 -27.00 -39.10 -2.74
CA LEU A 7 -26.18 -38.35 -3.70
C LEU A 7 -26.80 -36.98 -4.02
N LEU A 8 -28.12 -36.93 -4.25
CA LEU A 8 -28.85 -35.69 -4.54
C LEU A 8 -28.77 -34.69 -3.37
N VAL A 9 -28.95 -35.18 -2.13
CA VAL A 9 -28.86 -34.33 -0.93
C VAL A 9 -27.45 -33.78 -0.75
N ALA A 10 -26.41 -34.61 -0.93
CA ALA A 10 -25.02 -34.17 -0.83
C ALA A 10 -24.67 -33.13 -1.92
N CYS A 11 -25.12 -33.35 -3.15
CA CYS A 11 -24.90 -32.43 -4.26
C CYS A 11 -25.62 -31.09 -4.04
N ALA A 12 -26.87 -31.12 -3.59
CA ALA A 12 -27.62 -29.91 -3.24
C ALA A 12 -26.96 -29.14 -2.09
N ALA A 13 -26.47 -29.84 -1.06
CA ALA A 13 -25.76 -29.22 0.06
C ALA A 13 -24.44 -28.57 -0.40
N ALA A 14 -23.67 -29.24 -1.27
CA ALA A 14 -22.45 -28.69 -1.84
C ALA A 14 -22.71 -27.43 -2.68
N VAL A 15 -23.71 -27.47 -3.57
CA VAL A 15 -24.12 -26.32 -4.39
C VAL A 15 -24.61 -25.16 -3.51
N ALA A 16 -25.44 -25.44 -2.50
CA ALA A 16 -25.92 -24.42 -1.57
C ALA A 16 -24.78 -23.78 -0.76
N SER A 17 -23.79 -24.58 -0.36
CA SER A 17 -22.62 -24.10 0.38
C SER A 17 -21.73 -23.23 -0.51
N CYS A 18 -21.48 -23.67 -1.74
CA CYS A 18 -20.74 -22.90 -2.74
C CYS A 18 -21.45 -21.58 -3.08
N ALA A 19 -22.77 -21.63 -3.30
CA ALA A 19 -23.57 -20.42 -3.56
C ALA A 19 -23.55 -19.44 -2.39
N ARG A 20 -23.62 -19.93 -1.14
CA ARG A 20 -23.49 -19.10 0.06
C ARG A 20 -22.11 -18.47 0.19
N LEU A 21 -21.05 -19.23 -0.09
CA LEU A 21 -19.67 -18.72 -0.11
C LEU A 21 -19.50 -17.64 -1.19
N CYS A 22 -20.00 -17.88 -2.41
CA CYS A 22 -19.97 -16.90 -3.48
C CYS A 22 -20.77 -15.64 -3.12
N ALA A 23 -21.96 -15.79 -2.54
CA ALA A 23 -22.78 -14.66 -2.11
C ALA A 23 -22.10 -13.83 -1.01
N ALA A 24 -21.48 -14.50 -0.02
CA ALA A 24 -20.73 -13.84 1.05
C ALA A 24 -19.50 -13.09 0.49
N ALA A 25 -18.74 -13.72 -0.41
CA ALA A 25 -17.61 -13.09 -1.07
C ALA A 25 -18.03 -11.86 -1.89
N VAL A 26 -19.14 -11.96 -2.63
CA VAL A 26 -19.65 -10.84 -3.44
C VAL A 26 -20.21 -9.71 -2.55
N ALA A 27 -20.89 -10.02 -1.44
CA ALA A 27 -21.37 -9.02 -0.50
C ALA A 27 -20.20 -8.25 0.15
N ALA A 28 -19.18 -8.96 0.63
CA ALA A 28 -17.96 -8.36 1.15
C ALA A 28 -17.25 -7.48 0.11
N ALA A 29 -17.18 -7.93 -1.15
CA ALA A 29 -16.61 -7.15 -2.24
C ALA A 29 -17.41 -5.88 -2.56
N ARG A 30 -18.74 -5.89 -2.41
CA ARG A 30 -19.60 -4.72 -2.62
C ARG A 30 -19.48 -3.69 -1.50
N GLU A 31 -19.37 -4.14 -0.25
CA GLU A 31 -19.11 -3.25 0.89
C GLU A 31 -17.73 -2.58 0.76
N ALA A 32 -16.71 -3.32 0.33
CA ALA A 32 -15.39 -2.76 0.02
C ALA A 32 -15.42 -1.80 -1.19
N GLY A 33 -16.14 -2.15 -2.26
CA GLY A 33 -16.24 -1.34 -3.48
C GLY A 33 -17.00 -0.01 -3.30
N GLY A 34 -17.91 0.06 -2.32
CA GLY A 34 -18.72 1.27 -2.04
C GLY A 34 -17.91 2.46 -1.51
N ALA A 35 -16.74 2.23 -0.91
CA ALA A 35 -15.90 3.31 -0.38
C ALA A 35 -14.96 3.96 -1.42
N GLY A 36 -14.77 3.32 -2.59
CA GLY A 36 -13.73 3.71 -3.56
C GLY A 36 -14.20 3.97 -5.00
N ALA A 37 -15.42 3.57 -5.37
CA ALA A 37 -15.95 3.75 -6.73
C ALA A 37 -16.29 5.24 -7.02
N GLY A 38 -15.27 6.05 -7.27
CA GLY A 38 -15.41 7.45 -7.67
C GLY A 38 -14.34 8.42 -7.13
N ARG A 39 -13.43 7.96 -6.25
CA ARG A 39 -12.35 8.81 -5.73
C ARG A 39 -11.08 8.64 -6.56
N GLU A 40 -10.56 9.75 -7.09
CA GLU A 40 -9.24 9.76 -7.70
C GLU A 40 -8.18 9.36 -6.67
N LEU A 41 -7.31 8.41 -7.03
CA LEU A 41 -6.19 7.99 -6.21
C LEU A 41 -5.16 9.11 -6.15
N SER A 42 -4.67 9.42 -4.96
CA SER A 42 -3.48 10.25 -4.81
C SER A 42 -2.26 9.54 -5.40
N LEU A 43 -1.22 10.32 -5.76
CA LEU A 43 0.01 9.76 -6.29
C LEU A 43 0.69 8.79 -5.32
N TYR A 44 0.60 9.04 -4.00
CA TYR A 44 1.13 8.14 -2.98
C TYR A 44 0.36 6.82 -2.89
N GLU A 45 -0.98 6.86 -2.99
CA GLU A 45 -1.81 5.65 -3.05
C GLU A 45 -1.51 4.86 -4.33
N ALA A 46 -1.44 5.52 -5.49
CA ALA A 46 -1.08 4.87 -6.74
C ALA A 46 0.34 4.27 -6.72
N ALA A 47 1.30 4.95 -6.10
CA ALA A 47 2.64 4.43 -5.88
C ALA A 47 2.61 3.17 -5.01
N PHE A 48 1.87 3.21 -3.89
CA PHE A 48 1.72 2.04 -3.02
C PHE A 48 1.07 0.86 -3.73
N LEU A 49 -0.02 1.08 -4.46
CA LEU A 49 -0.74 0.02 -5.16
C LEU A 49 0.09 -0.56 -6.32
N SER A 50 0.92 0.25 -6.98
CA SER A 50 1.76 -0.21 -8.10
C SER A 50 3.07 -0.88 -7.68
N GLY A 51 3.59 -0.62 -6.48
CA GLY A 51 4.93 -1.11 -6.10
C GLY A 51 5.20 -1.20 -4.60
N GLY A 52 4.16 -1.09 -3.78
CA GLY A 52 4.23 -1.21 -2.33
C GLY A 52 4.97 -0.06 -1.64
N PRO A 53 5.40 -0.27 -0.38
CA PRO A 53 5.95 0.79 0.47
C PRO A 53 7.23 1.42 -0.09
N ARG A 54 8.08 0.63 -0.77
CA ARG A 54 9.31 1.15 -1.39
C ARG A 54 9.03 2.18 -2.49
N ARG A 55 7.98 1.97 -3.29
CA ARG A 55 7.60 2.88 -4.39
C ARG A 55 7.10 4.23 -3.85
N VAL A 56 6.46 4.23 -2.69
CA VAL A 56 6.03 5.46 -1.99
C VAL A 56 7.24 6.29 -1.56
N GLY A 57 8.26 5.65 -0.99
CA GLY A 57 9.53 6.30 -0.66
C GLY A 57 10.24 6.90 -1.89
N ASP A 58 10.26 6.15 -3.00
CA ASP A 58 10.82 6.64 -4.27
C ASP A 58 10.08 7.87 -4.80
N LEU A 59 8.75 7.84 -4.74
CA LEU A 59 7.93 8.99 -5.13
C LEU A 59 8.22 10.21 -4.24
N ALA A 60 8.37 10.04 -2.93
CA ALA A 60 8.71 11.13 -2.02
C ALA A 60 10.07 11.75 -2.36
N LEU A 61 11.10 10.93 -2.56
CA LEU A 61 12.44 11.37 -2.97
C LEU A 61 12.42 12.14 -4.29
N VAL A 62 11.75 11.60 -5.31
CA VAL A 62 11.66 12.24 -6.63
C VAL A 62 10.85 13.53 -6.56
N THR A 63 9.76 13.56 -5.78
CA THR A 63 8.92 14.75 -5.62
C THR A 63 9.71 15.89 -4.98
N MET A 64 10.41 15.63 -3.88
CA MET A 64 11.26 16.64 -3.24
C MET A 64 12.44 17.07 -4.13
N ALA A 65 13.05 16.14 -4.87
CA ALA A 65 14.11 16.47 -5.81
C ALA A 65 13.62 17.39 -6.95
N ARG A 66 12.43 17.13 -7.49
CA ARG A 66 11.80 17.99 -8.50
C ARG A 66 11.47 19.38 -7.97
N GLN A 67 11.16 19.48 -6.68
CA GLN A 67 10.96 20.76 -5.99
C GLN A 67 12.28 21.45 -5.60
N ARG A 68 13.43 20.90 -5.99
CA ARG A 68 14.79 21.40 -5.67
C ARG A 68 15.12 21.41 -4.17
N ARG A 69 14.49 20.51 -3.41
CA ARG A 69 14.66 20.39 -1.96
C ARG A 69 15.58 19.26 -1.55
N LEU A 70 15.81 18.33 -2.47
CA LEU A 70 16.85 17.32 -2.41
C LEU A 70 17.71 17.39 -3.66
N LEU A 71 18.98 17.03 -3.51
CA LEU A 71 19.87 16.69 -4.60
C LEU A 71 20.03 15.18 -4.64
N LEU A 72 19.61 14.55 -5.74
CA LEU A 72 19.89 13.16 -6.03
C LEU A 72 21.14 13.10 -6.90
N ALA A 73 22.27 12.73 -6.29
CA ALA A 73 23.53 12.63 -6.99
C ALA A 73 23.57 11.36 -7.87
N HIS A 74 24.20 11.48 -9.04
CA HIS A 74 24.44 10.35 -9.94
C HIS A 74 25.28 9.22 -9.32
N THR A 75 25.97 9.51 -8.20
CA THR A 75 26.74 8.56 -7.40
C THR A 75 25.87 7.71 -6.46
N GLY A 76 24.54 7.89 -6.46
CA GLY A 76 23.63 7.14 -5.60
C GLY A 76 23.50 7.72 -4.18
N TRP A 77 23.83 9.00 -4.01
CA TRP A 77 23.65 9.75 -2.77
C TRP A 77 22.46 10.70 -2.84
N VAL A 78 21.83 10.93 -1.71
CA VAL A 78 20.84 12.00 -1.53
C VAL A 78 21.37 13.02 -0.54
N THR A 79 21.21 14.30 -0.86
CA THR A 79 21.57 15.42 0.01
C THR A 79 20.35 16.33 0.20
N VAL A 80 20.09 16.73 1.43
CA VAL A 80 19.06 17.72 1.79
C VAL A 80 19.55 19.10 1.40
N VAL A 81 18.79 19.78 0.54
CA VAL A 81 19.04 21.18 0.13
C VAL A 81 18.22 22.14 0.98
N ASP A 82 16.97 21.78 1.27
CA ASP A 82 16.05 22.54 2.11
C ASP A 82 15.52 21.64 3.25
N PRO A 83 15.96 21.87 4.51
CA PRO A 83 15.64 21.00 5.64
C PRO A 83 14.24 21.21 6.24
N GLU A 84 13.42 22.14 5.73
CA GLU A 84 12.12 22.46 6.33
C GLU A 84 11.00 21.50 5.87
N GLY A 85 10.74 20.41 6.61
CA GLY A 85 9.72 19.43 6.21
C GLY A 85 8.28 19.96 6.28
N ARG A 86 7.65 20.23 5.14
CA ARG A 86 6.33 20.87 5.01
C ARG A 86 5.17 19.90 5.24
N ASP A 87 5.39 18.63 4.98
CA ASP A 87 4.44 17.56 5.24
C ASP A 87 5.10 16.37 5.94
N GLU A 88 4.30 15.34 6.25
CA GLU A 88 4.75 14.14 6.93
C GLU A 88 5.71 13.27 6.10
N TRP A 89 5.59 13.30 4.77
CA TRP A 89 6.45 12.56 3.86
C TRP A 89 7.83 13.19 3.82
N GLU A 90 7.90 14.50 3.63
CA GLU A 90 9.15 15.25 3.59
C GLU A 90 9.90 15.19 4.92
N ARG A 91 9.18 15.32 6.05
CA ARG A 91 9.78 15.13 7.39
C ARG A 91 10.36 13.74 7.54
N SER A 92 9.68 12.71 7.03
CA SER A 92 10.19 11.34 7.04
C SER A 92 11.42 11.17 6.16
N VAL A 93 11.48 11.83 5.00
CA VAL A 93 12.65 11.83 4.11
C VAL A 93 13.85 12.50 4.77
N ILE A 94 13.66 13.69 5.34
CA ILE A 94 14.73 14.42 6.04
C ILE A 94 15.23 13.60 7.24
N ALA A 95 14.32 13.00 8.02
CA ALA A 95 14.68 12.12 9.12
C ALA A 95 15.44 10.87 8.66
N ALA A 96 15.04 10.24 7.55
CA ALA A 96 15.70 9.05 6.99
C ALA A 96 17.10 9.36 6.45
N ILE A 97 17.34 10.56 5.92
CA ILE A 97 18.67 11.02 5.50
C ILE A 97 19.56 11.31 6.73
N GLY A 98 18.95 11.81 7.80
CA GLY A 98 19.60 12.02 9.08
C GLY A 98 20.36 13.35 9.19
N PRO A 99 20.96 13.62 10.37
CA PRO A 99 21.47 14.94 10.74
C PRO A 99 22.68 15.40 9.92
N ARG A 100 23.37 14.47 9.24
CA ARG A 100 24.48 14.81 8.33
C ARG A 100 24.00 15.49 7.05
N GLY A 101 22.70 15.51 6.78
CA GLY A 101 22.12 16.11 5.58
C GLY A 101 22.43 15.36 4.29
N GLN A 102 23.19 14.26 4.34
CA GLN A 102 23.50 13.42 3.19
C GLN A 102 23.63 11.94 3.57
N SER A 103 23.16 11.06 2.70
CA SER A 103 23.18 9.61 2.91
C SER A 103 23.12 8.85 1.58
N PRO A 104 23.65 7.62 1.48
CA PRO A 104 23.39 6.76 0.33
C PRO A 104 21.89 6.50 0.18
N VAL A 105 21.39 6.44 -1.06
CA VAL A 105 19.96 6.22 -1.34
C VAL A 105 19.43 4.87 -0.83
N PRO A 106 20.14 3.72 -0.94
CA PRO A 106 19.59 2.43 -0.52
C PRO A 106 19.11 2.35 0.94
N PRO A 107 19.88 2.76 1.98
CA PRO A 107 19.39 2.76 3.36
C PRO A 107 18.25 3.76 3.58
N VAL A 108 18.27 4.91 2.91
CA VAL A 108 17.18 5.90 2.97
C VAL A 108 15.87 5.29 2.43
N ARG A 109 15.92 4.58 1.30
CA ARG A 109 14.74 3.89 0.73
C ARG A 109 14.19 2.82 1.67
N ALA A 110 15.07 2.06 2.33
CA ALA A 110 14.65 1.05 3.31
C ALA A 110 13.95 1.72 4.50
N ALA A 111 14.58 2.74 5.09
CA ALA A 111 14.00 3.49 6.21
C ALA A 111 12.66 4.15 5.84
N LEU A 112 12.52 4.67 4.62
CA LEU A 112 11.27 5.26 4.15
C LEU A 112 10.15 4.24 3.97
N ALA A 113 10.47 3.03 3.50
CA ALA A 113 9.46 1.98 3.36
C ALA A 113 8.83 1.61 4.71
N ASP A 114 9.60 1.77 5.80
CA ASP A 114 9.18 1.54 7.18
C ASP A 114 8.81 2.84 7.90
N ALA A 115 8.55 3.95 7.19
CA ALA A 115 8.16 5.20 7.82
C ALA A 115 6.68 5.17 8.27
N GLU A 116 6.38 5.92 9.33
CA GLU A 116 5.02 5.99 9.89
C GLU A 116 3.96 6.43 8.86
N PRO A 117 4.19 7.45 8.01
CA PRO A 117 3.21 7.81 6.98
C PRO A 117 2.95 6.69 5.95
N VAL A 118 3.96 5.87 5.64
CA VAL A 118 3.80 4.71 4.74
C VAL A 118 2.94 3.63 5.40
N ARG A 119 3.15 3.36 6.69
CA ARG A 119 2.30 2.43 7.45
C ARG A 119 0.85 2.92 7.53
N ALA A 120 0.65 4.18 7.92
CA ALA A 120 -0.67 4.77 7.99
C ALA A 120 -1.38 4.76 6.61
N LEU A 121 -0.65 4.99 5.52
CA LEU A 121 -1.17 4.84 4.16
C LEU A 121 -1.57 3.40 3.86
N ALA A 122 -0.74 2.42 4.21
CA ALA A 122 -1.04 1.01 4.02
C ALA A 122 -2.31 0.61 4.79
N ASP A 123 -2.43 1.04 6.05
CA ASP A 123 -3.59 0.74 6.89
C ASP A 123 -4.88 1.34 6.33
N ARG A 124 -4.82 2.59 5.82
CA ARG A 124 -5.96 3.21 5.13
C ARG A 124 -6.35 2.44 3.86
N LEU A 125 -5.37 2.00 3.06
CA LEU A 125 -5.64 1.23 1.85
C LEU A 125 -6.21 -0.16 2.16
N VAL A 126 -5.78 -0.79 3.25
CA VAL A 126 -6.34 -2.04 3.76
C VAL A 126 -7.78 -1.83 4.24
N ALA A 127 -8.03 -0.77 5.03
CA ALA A 127 -9.37 -0.43 5.49
C ALA A 127 -10.32 -0.11 4.32
N ALA A 128 -9.81 0.47 3.24
CA ALA A 128 -10.55 0.72 2.00
C ALA A 128 -10.71 -0.52 1.11
N GLY A 129 -10.17 -1.69 1.50
CA GLY A 129 -10.21 -2.91 0.69
C GLY A 129 -9.36 -2.87 -0.59
N LEU A 130 -8.45 -1.89 -0.70
CA LEU A 130 -7.57 -1.70 -1.86
C LEU A 130 -6.23 -2.43 -1.71
N ALA A 131 -5.83 -2.77 -0.49
CA ALA A 131 -4.60 -3.51 -0.21
C ALA A 131 -4.85 -4.67 0.76
N VAL A 132 -4.00 -5.70 0.69
CA VAL A 132 -4.03 -6.85 1.60
C VAL A 132 -3.12 -6.57 2.80
N PRO A 133 -3.54 -6.90 4.04
CA PRO A 133 -2.70 -6.77 5.23
C PRO A 133 -1.34 -7.43 5.06
N ALA A 134 -0.27 -6.81 5.56
CA ALA A 134 1.08 -7.36 5.47
C ALA A 134 1.18 -8.77 6.11
N ALA A 135 0.48 -8.99 7.23
CA ALA A 135 0.44 -10.27 7.93
C ALA A 135 -0.24 -11.40 7.14
N ALA A 136 -1.05 -11.07 6.12
CA ALA A 136 -1.73 -12.06 5.28
C ALA A 136 -0.92 -12.44 4.02
N ARG A 137 0.28 -11.84 3.83
CA ARG A 137 1.15 -12.08 2.67
C ARG A 137 2.27 -13.10 2.94
N THR A 138 2.35 -13.63 4.16
CA THR A 138 3.27 -14.72 4.56
C THR A 138 2.59 -16.07 4.41
#